data_AF-A0A7C9FDI1-F1
#
_entry.id   AF-A0A7C9FDI1-F1
#
_cell.length_a   1.000
_cell.length_b   1.000
_cell.length_c   1.000
_cell.angle_alpha   90.00
_cell.angle_beta   90.00
_cell.angle_gamma   90.00
#
_symmetry.space_group_name_H-M   'P 1'
#
loop_
_entity.id
_entity.type
_entity.pdbx_description
1 polymer ?
#
loop_
_entity_poly.entity_id
_entity_poly.type
_entity_poly.pdbx_seq_one_letter_code
_entity_poly.pdbx_strand_id
1 'polypeptide(L)'
;RWLTGSFSLISHFTLFLHRDAVLLASQNVKDYPVLAPLPSYGKGRDAPAGRYASLIFGTNLTDVVITGNNGTMDGQGEWWWEKYKAKELTETRPYMIELMYSD
;
A
#
# COMPACT_ATOMS: atom_id res chain seq x y z
N ARG A 1 6.03 7.92 -15.60
CA ARG A 1 4.93 7.52 -14.70
C ARG A 1 4.72 6.01 -14.86
N TRP A 2 4.57 5.27 -13.77
CA TRP A 2 4.41 3.82 -13.76
C TRP A 2 3.17 3.46 -12.92
N LEU A 3 2.12 2.95 -13.57
CA LEU A 3 0.88 2.55 -12.91
C LEU A 3 1.03 1.12 -12.38
N THR A 4 0.73 0.90 -11.11
CA THR A 4 0.81 -0.44 -10.51
C THR A 4 -0.24 -0.66 -9.42
N GLY A 5 -0.60 -1.92 -9.25
CA GLY A 5 -1.28 -2.43 -8.05
C GLY A 5 -0.32 -2.62 -6.88
N SER A 6 -0.82 -3.28 -5.85
CA SER A 6 -0.01 -3.71 -4.70
C SER A 6 1.14 -4.63 -5.15
N PHE A 7 2.34 -4.39 -4.61
CA PHE A 7 3.49 -5.27 -4.79
C PHE A 7 4.28 -5.43 -3.50
N SER A 8 4.96 -6.58 -3.37
CA SER A 8 5.76 -6.91 -2.20
C SER A 8 7.24 -6.68 -2.46
N LEU A 9 7.95 -6.16 -1.47
CA LEU A 9 9.40 -6.10 -1.44
C LEU A 9 9.98 -7.43 -0.95
N ILE A 10 11.26 -7.64 -1.26
CA ILE A 10 12.09 -8.75 -0.75
C ILE A 10 13.32 -8.16 -0.06
N SER A 11 14.00 -8.95 0.77
CA SER A 11 15.24 -8.53 1.44
C SER A 11 16.36 -8.19 0.43
N HIS A 12 17.28 -7.32 0.82
CA HIS A 12 18.39 -6.85 -0.02
C HIS A 12 17.92 -6.18 -1.33
N PHE A 13 16.87 -5.36 -1.22
CA PHE A 13 16.26 -4.69 -2.36
C PHE A 13 16.26 -3.18 -2.19
N THR A 14 16.61 -2.47 -3.26
CA THR A 14 16.50 -1.01 -3.34
C THR A 14 15.43 -0.62 -4.35
N LEU A 15 14.35 0.00 -3.87
CA LEU A 15 13.41 0.73 -4.71
C LEU A 15 13.92 2.17 -4.88
N PHE A 16 14.43 2.49 -6.06
CA PHE A 16 14.93 3.83 -6.37
C PHE A 16 13.98 4.58 -7.32
N LEU A 17 13.39 5.68 -6.86
CA LEU A 17 12.58 6.56 -7.71
C LEU A 17 13.46 7.65 -8.34
N HIS A 18 13.70 7.55 -9.65
CA HIS A 18 14.43 8.57 -10.39
C HIS A 18 13.72 9.93 -10.34
N ARG A 19 14.46 11.01 -10.63
CA ARG A 19 13.89 12.34 -10.80
C ARG A 19 12.72 12.30 -11.77
N ASP A 20 11.62 12.94 -11.38
CA ASP A 20 10.35 13.04 -12.13
C ASP A 20 9.67 11.68 -12.40
N ALA A 21 10.19 10.57 -11.84
CA ALA A 21 9.50 9.29 -11.86
C ALA A 21 8.30 9.37 -10.91
N VAL A 22 7.14 8.95 -11.39
CA VAL A 22 5.93 8.85 -10.58
C VAL A 22 5.52 7.39 -10.52
N LEU A 23 5.60 6.79 -9.35
CA LEU A 23 4.95 5.52 -9.03
C LEU A 23 3.49 5.83 -8.69
N LEU A 24 2.57 5.35 -9.51
CA LEU A 24 1.16 5.70 -9.47
C LEU A 24 0.34 4.48 -9.03
N ALA A 25 -0.44 4.64 -7.97
CA ALA A 25 -1.28 3.60 -7.40
C ALA A 25 -2.56 3.41 -8.23
N SER A 26 -2.88 2.17 -8.59
CA SER A 26 -4.13 1.83 -9.26
C SER A 26 -5.37 2.23 -8.44
N GLN A 27 -6.43 2.65 -9.13
CA GLN A 27 -7.76 2.85 -8.52
C GLN A 27 -8.64 1.60 -8.64
N ASN A 28 -8.18 0.56 -9.32
CA ASN A 28 -8.88 -0.70 -9.39
C ASN A 28 -8.65 -1.52 -8.11
N VAL A 29 -9.71 -1.70 -7.34
CA VAL A 29 -9.71 -2.47 -6.09
C VAL A 29 -9.15 -3.88 -6.25
N LYS A 30 -9.35 -4.52 -7.41
CA LYS A 30 -8.86 -5.88 -7.67
C LYS A 30 -7.34 -5.98 -7.68
N ASP A 31 -6.64 -4.85 -7.83
CA ASP A 31 -5.18 -4.78 -7.82
C ASP A 31 -4.61 -4.74 -6.37
N TYR A 32 -5.49 -4.77 -5.37
CA TYR A 32 -5.15 -4.79 -3.95
C TYR A 32 -5.76 -6.04 -3.29
N PRO A 33 -4.96 -7.10 -3.08
CA PRO A 33 -5.42 -8.28 -2.37
C PRO A 33 -5.97 -7.93 -0.99
N VAL A 34 -7.00 -8.65 -0.54
CA VAL A 34 -7.55 -8.49 0.80
C VAL A 34 -6.74 -9.33 1.79
N LEU A 35 -6.17 -8.67 2.78
CA LEU A 35 -5.42 -9.26 3.87
C LEU A 35 -6.27 -9.29 5.14
N ALA A 36 -5.90 -10.18 6.07
CA ALA A 36 -6.51 -10.20 7.39
C ALA A 36 -6.29 -8.86 8.12
N PRO A 37 -7.16 -8.52 9.10
CA PRO A 37 -6.95 -7.37 9.96
C PRO A 37 -5.56 -7.36 10.59
N LEU A 38 -5.08 -6.16 10.95
CA LEU A 38 -3.81 -6.07 11.66
C LEU A 38 -3.87 -6.86 12.98
N PRO A 39 -2.82 -7.65 13.31
CA PRO A 39 -2.81 -8.53 14.48
C PRO A 39 -3.15 -7.81 15.79
N SER A 40 -2.78 -6.54 15.91
CA SER A 40 -3.01 -5.71 17.11
C SER A 40 -4.45 -5.20 17.26
N TYR A 41 -5.25 -5.17 16.20
CA TYR A 41 -6.59 -4.56 16.22
C TYR A 41 -7.73 -5.58 16.36
N GLY A 42 -7.51 -6.85 16.00
CA GLY A 42 -8.54 -7.92 16.04
C GLY A 42 -9.72 -7.74 15.06
N LYS A 43 -9.89 -6.55 14.47
CA LYS A 43 -10.86 -6.18 13.42
C LYS A 43 -10.25 -5.11 12.51
N GLY A 44 -10.81 -4.89 11.32
CA GLY A 44 -10.36 -3.80 10.46
C GLY A 44 -10.55 -2.43 11.10
N ARG A 45 -9.65 -1.49 10.79
CA ARG A 45 -9.66 -0.12 11.35
C ARG A 45 -10.85 0.68 10.84
N ASP A 46 -11.11 0.57 9.54
CA ASP A 46 -12.12 1.36 8.84
C ASP A 46 -13.40 0.56 8.53
N ALA A 47 -13.31 -0.78 8.56
CA ALA A 47 -14.41 -1.70 8.27
C ALA A 47 -14.28 -2.99 9.11
N PRO A 48 -15.38 -3.72 9.38
CA PRO A 48 -15.32 -4.89 10.27
C PRO A 48 -14.57 -6.09 9.69
N ALA A 49 -14.36 -6.12 8.37
CA ALA A 49 -13.65 -7.19 7.67
C ALA A 49 -12.13 -6.97 7.70
N GLY A 50 -11.42 -7.46 6.69
CA GLY A 50 -10.00 -7.31 6.51
C GLY A 50 -9.59 -5.92 6.02
N ARG A 51 -8.52 -5.90 5.24
CA ARG A 51 -7.89 -4.69 4.72
C ARG A 51 -7.36 -4.93 3.31
N TYR A 52 -7.47 -3.93 2.45
CA TYR A 52 -6.71 -3.95 1.20
C TYR A 52 -5.21 -3.88 1.51
N ALA A 53 -4.41 -4.67 0.79
CA ALA A 53 -2.97 -4.63 0.87
C ALA A 53 -2.44 -3.22 0.57
N SER A 54 -1.32 -2.83 1.16
CA SER A 54 -0.69 -1.55 0.83
C SER A 54 -0.17 -1.52 -0.61
N LEU A 55 0.06 -0.33 -1.17
CA LEU A 55 0.71 -0.22 -2.48
C LEU A 55 2.10 -0.89 -2.47
N ILE A 56 2.88 -0.62 -1.43
CA ILE A 56 4.17 -1.26 -1.16
C ILE A 56 4.04 -2.07 0.12
N PHE A 57 4.13 -3.39 0.01
CA PHE A 57 4.01 -4.31 1.14
C PHE A 57 5.32 -5.05 1.42
N GLY A 58 5.52 -5.50 2.64
CA GLY A 58 6.70 -6.27 3.02
C GLY A 58 6.53 -6.97 4.37
N THR A 59 7.07 -8.18 4.49
CA THR A 59 7.09 -8.93 5.76
C THR A 59 8.43 -9.62 5.94
N ASN A 60 8.97 -9.64 7.16
CA ASN A 60 10.25 -10.28 7.47
C ASN A 60 11.39 -9.82 6.55
N LEU A 61 11.46 -8.51 6.31
CA LEU A 61 12.46 -7.91 5.44
C LEU A 61 13.75 -7.62 6.21
N THR A 62 14.86 -7.68 5.49
CA THR A 62 16.17 -7.24 5.96
C THR A 62 16.81 -6.41 4.85
N ASP A 63 17.42 -5.28 5.22
CA ASP A 63 18.21 -4.46 4.28
C ASP A 63 17.41 -4.03 3.04
N VAL A 64 16.31 -3.30 3.28
CA VAL A 64 15.46 -2.75 2.23
C VAL A 64 15.55 -1.23 2.24
N VAL A 65 15.83 -0.65 1.07
CA VAL A 65 15.96 0.79 0.89
C VAL A 65 14.91 1.30 -0.08
N ILE A 66 14.07 2.24 0.37
CA ILE A 66 13.16 3.00 -0.49
C ILE A 66 13.71 4.44 -0.54
N THR A 67 14.22 4.86 -1.69
CA THR A 67 14.85 6.17 -1.87
C THR A 67 14.63 6.71 -3.27
N GLY A 68 15.14 7.90 -3.57
CA GLY A 68 15.03 8.49 -4.89
C GLY A 68 15.70 9.85 -5.02
N ASN A 69 15.72 10.38 -6.24
CA ASN A 69 16.25 11.70 -6.57
C ASN A 69 15.10 12.65 -6.95
N ASN A 70 14.22 12.95 -5.99
CA ASN A 70 12.99 13.74 -6.20
C ASN A 70 11.98 13.04 -7.14
N GLY A 71 11.81 11.73 -6.97
CA GLY A 71 10.67 11.00 -7.52
C GLY A 71 9.44 11.10 -6.62
N THR A 72 8.29 10.67 -7.12
CA THR A 72 6.99 10.79 -6.45
C THR A 72 6.30 9.42 -6.34
N MET A 73 5.74 9.13 -5.16
CA MET A 73 4.76 8.07 -4.98
C MET A 73 3.38 8.73 -4.85
N ASP A 74 2.49 8.45 -5.78
CA ASP A 74 1.14 9.00 -5.82
C ASP A 74 0.13 7.88 -5.56
N GLY A 75 -0.54 7.97 -4.41
CA GLY A 75 -1.50 6.98 -3.94
C GLY A 75 -2.90 7.07 -4.56
N GLN A 76 -3.18 8.11 -5.38
CA GLN A 76 -4.52 8.38 -5.92
C GLN A 76 -5.65 8.26 -4.86
N GLY A 77 -5.38 8.76 -3.65
CA GLY A 77 -6.18 8.51 -2.45
C GLY A 77 -7.59 9.10 -2.44
N GLU A 78 -7.86 10.10 -3.28
CA GLU A 78 -9.16 10.79 -3.35
C GLU A 78 -10.32 9.80 -3.56
N TRP A 79 -10.18 8.92 -4.55
CA TRP A 79 -11.17 7.89 -4.86
C TRP A 79 -11.45 6.97 -3.65
N TRP A 80 -10.40 6.56 -2.92
CA TRP A 80 -10.53 5.76 -1.70
C TRP A 80 -11.25 6.52 -0.58
N TRP A 81 -11.00 7.82 -0.45
CA TRP A 81 -11.66 8.65 0.56
C TRP A 81 -13.13 8.89 0.26
N GLU A 82 -13.50 9.10 -1.01
CA GLU A 82 -14.89 9.22 -1.44
C GLU A 82 -15.68 7.94 -1.14
N LYS A 83 -15.15 6.78 -1.54
CA LYS A 83 -15.76 5.47 -1.25
C LYS A 83 -15.92 5.21 0.25
N TYR A 84 -14.90 5.57 1.04
CA TYR A 84 -14.96 5.46 2.49
C TYR A 84 -16.04 6.34 3.11
N LYS A 85 -16.13 7.62 2.71
CA LYS A 85 -17.16 8.55 3.19
C LYS A 85 -18.57 8.10 2.80
N ALA A 86 -18.72 7.50 1.61
CA ALA A 86 -19.97 6.93 1.13
C ALA A 86 -20.33 5.57 1.78
N LYS A 87 -19.45 5.02 2.64
CA LYS A 87 -19.60 3.68 3.26
C LYS A 87 -19.72 2.55 2.23
N GLU A 88 -19.06 2.69 1.09
CA GLU A 88 -19.08 1.71 0.00
C GLU A 88 -17.93 0.69 0.08
N LEU A 89 -16.99 0.87 1.02
CA LEU A 89 -15.88 -0.05 1.25
C LEU A 89 -16.26 -1.08 2.32
N THR A 90 -16.05 -2.35 2.01
CA THR A 90 -16.22 -3.46 2.96
C THR A 90 -14.94 -3.78 3.73
N GLU A 91 -13.78 -3.38 3.19
CA GLU A 91 -12.46 -3.59 3.77
C GLU A 91 -11.81 -2.25 4.17
N THR A 92 -10.82 -2.33 5.05
CA THR A 92 -10.01 -1.15 5.40
C THR A 92 -9.21 -0.66 4.19
N ARG A 93 -9.15 0.67 3.99
CA ARG A 93 -8.41 1.30 2.89
C ARG A 93 -6.94 0.89 2.88
N PRO A 94 -6.29 0.81 1.70
CA PRO A 94 -4.88 0.47 1.61
C PRO A 94 -4.00 1.59 2.17
N TYR A 95 -2.89 1.21 2.80
CA TYR A 95 -1.80 2.13 3.13
C TYR A 95 -0.89 2.35 1.91
N MET A 96 -0.09 3.43 1.92
CA MET A 96 0.92 3.63 0.89
C MET A 96 2.08 2.63 1.05
N ILE A 97 2.59 2.50 2.27
CA ILE A 97 3.69 1.58 2.63
C ILE A 97 3.27 0.84 3.90
N GLU A 98 3.44 -0.47 3.91
CA GLU A 98 3.25 -1.31 5.11
C GLU A 98 4.36 -2.37 5.16
N LEU A 99 5.24 -2.24 6.16
CA LEU A 99 6.30 -3.20 6.45
C LEU A 99 6.02 -3.84 7.81
N MET A 100 6.01 -5.17 7.85
CA MET A 100 5.65 -5.94 9.04
C MET A 100 6.80 -6.86 9.46
N TYR A 101 6.96 -7.08 10.76
CA TYR A 101 7.90 -8.06 11.32
C TYR A 101 9.33 -7.94 10.76
N SER A 102 9.78 -6.71 10.51
CA SER A 102 11.07 -6.41 9.89
C SER A 102 11.91 -5.59 10.87
N ASP A 103 13.20 -5.88 10.96
CA ASP A 103 14.17 -5.25 11.86
C ASP A 103 15.03 -4.20 11.13
#